data_AF-A0AAN8PGW3-F1
#
_entry.id   AF-A0AAN8PGW3-F1
#
_cell.length_a   1.000
_cell.length_b   1.000
_cell.length_c   1.000
_cell.angle_alpha   90.00
_cell.angle_beta   90.00
_cell.angle_gamma   90.00
#
_symmetry.space_group_name_H-M   'P 1'
#
loop_
_entity.id
_entity.type
_entity.pdbx_description
1 polymer ?
#
loop_
_entity_poly.entity_id
_entity_poly.type
_entity_poly.pdbx_seq_one_letter_code
_entity_poly.pdbx_strand_id
1 'polypeptide(L)'
;MASSVQWVLRLKPEVQFLDAIKVAQNKFVRYYTEQQHVEEDEEELDKFILEMLIMISPSHLGFRVLDIWPPKRAESKKKEQVVKMAPPRTQKMNPSQDWANIWPAQRTFHPAVVPLPVRQGRNKHGPPPDKYANAELMKIPNFLHLTPPAIKKHCEALKQFCTPWPSELETEEDMEKHFPFEIVASDYCHSSPSIRDPLSRIISLKVKLKNLELDEHAKDKFLRLVGDRYDPKTDYVTITTDSCPLKKQNYDYAHYLITALLFESWKCEDWEKQKSNEDMEKYIFSERQISENVKQFFEYNNKEMPDTTEFAAATENWYDNGDSSKNIEDYKKATLKLLSLPVY
;
A
#
# COMPACT_ATOMS: atom_id res chain seq x y z
N MET A 1 -16.36 4.92 31.22
CA MET A 1 -17.49 4.17 30.63
C MET A 1 -18.66 5.12 30.49
N ALA A 2 -18.91 5.60 29.26
CA ALA A 2 -20.08 6.41 28.94
C ALA A 2 -21.31 5.49 28.87
N SER A 3 -22.25 5.62 29.82
CA SER A 3 -23.54 4.95 29.73
C SER A 3 -24.55 5.90 29.08
N SER A 4 -24.83 5.66 27.80
CA SER A 4 -25.99 6.18 27.09
C SER A 4 -27.28 5.79 27.83
N VAL A 5 -27.96 6.77 28.45
CA VAL A 5 -29.29 6.59 29.02
C VAL A 5 -30.30 7.06 27.99
N GLN A 6 -30.96 6.09 27.38
CA GLN A 6 -32.01 6.27 26.39
C GLN A 6 -33.27 6.78 27.10
N TRP A 7 -33.64 8.04 26.85
CA TRP A 7 -34.86 8.64 27.37
C TRP A 7 -36.07 8.10 26.59
N VAL A 8 -36.85 7.21 27.21
CA VAL A 8 -38.18 6.84 26.72
C VAL A 8 -39.16 7.89 27.24
N LEU A 9 -39.45 8.90 26.41
CA LEU A 9 -40.51 9.87 26.63
C LEU A 9 -41.87 9.16 26.59
N ARG A 10 -42.51 8.98 27.75
CA ARG A 10 -43.96 8.67 27.82
C ARG A 10 -44.73 9.97 27.62
N LEU A 11 -45.10 10.25 26.38
CA LEU A 11 -46.02 11.33 26.02
C LEU A 11 -47.47 10.91 26.29
N LYS A 12 -48.10 11.47 27.34
CA LYS A 12 -49.56 11.50 27.56
C LYS A 12 -49.89 12.72 28.45
N PRO A 13 -50.01 13.94 27.88
CA PRO A 13 -51.34 14.53 27.65
C PRO A 13 -51.45 15.47 26.43
N GLU A 14 -50.42 15.56 25.57
CA GLU A 14 -50.38 16.50 24.42
C GLU A 14 -51.40 16.17 23.32
N VAL A 15 -51.86 14.92 23.25
CA VAL A 15 -52.81 14.46 22.23
C VAL A 15 -54.16 15.18 22.33
N GLN A 16 -54.63 15.50 23.55
CA GLN A 16 -55.92 16.18 23.73
C GLN A 16 -55.88 17.67 23.32
N PHE A 17 -54.73 18.33 23.49
CA PHE A 17 -54.56 19.74 23.12
C PHE A 17 -54.41 19.91 21.60
N LEU A 18 -53.63 19.04 20.96
CA LEU A 18 -53.46 19.04 19.51
C LEU A 18 -54.75 18.66 18.77
N ASP A 19 -55.55 17.74 19.33
CA ASP A 19 -56.86 17.40 18.77
C ASP A 19 -57.86 18.56 18.93
N ALA A 20 -57.82 19.29 20.05
CA ALA A 20 -58.64 20.50 20.24
C ALA A 20 -58.28 21.61 19.23
N ILE A 21 -56.98 21.82 18.96
CA ILE A 21 -56.53 22.77 17.93
C ILE A 21 -57.02 22.38 16.54
N LYS A 22 -56.95 21.09 16.18
CA LYS A 22 -57.45 20.61 14.87
C LYS A 22 -58.95 20.81 14.72
N VAL A 23 -59.73 20.59 15.78
CA VAL A 23 -61.18 20.84 15.78
C VAL A 23 -61.48 22.33 15.62
N ALA A 24 -60.73 23.20 16.31
CA ALA A 24 -60.88 24.65 16.18
C ALA A 24 -60.52 25.15 14.76
N GLN A 25 -59.42 24.65 14.18
CA GLN A 25 -59.02 24.98 12.81
C GLN A 25 -60.08 24.54 11.78
N ASN A 26 -60.64 23.34 11.93
CA ASN A 26 -61.69 22.85 11.02
C ASN A 26 -62.99 23.66 11.14
N LYS A 27 -63.35 24.13 12.33
CA LYS A 27 -64.50 25.04 12.51
C LYS A 27 -64.25 26.41 11.88
N PHE A 28 -63.04 26.96 12.05
CA PHE A 28 -62.65 28.24 11.45
C PHE A 28 -62.70 28.19 9.92
N VAL A 29 -62.16 27.12 9.32
CA VAL A 29 -62.19 26.93 7.86
C VAL A 29 -63.62 26.79 7.33
N ARG A 30 -64.52 26.09 8.06
CA ARG A 30 -65.94 25.99 7.70
C ARG A 30 -66.66 27.34 7.73
N TYR A 31 -66.44 28.13 8.78
CA TYR A 31 -67.05 29.46 8.91
C TYR A 31 -66.71 30.37 7.72
N TYR A 32 -65.44 30.38 7.30
CA TYR A 32 -64.99 31.18 6.15
C TYR A 32 -65.38 30.62 4.78
N THR A 33 -65.69 29.32 4.67
CA THR A 33 -66.11 28.73 3.37
C THR A 33 -67.61 28.83 3.12
N GLU A 34 -68.43 28.98 4.17
CA GLU A 34 -69.90 29.09 4.04
C GLU A 34 -70.39 30.55 3.86
N GLN A 35 -69.58 31.54 4.24
CA GLN A 35 -69.91 32.98 4.15
C GLN A 35 -69.20 33.64 2.95
N GLN A 36 -69.80 33.59 1.75
CA GLN A 36 -69.31 34.38 0.60
C GLN A 36 -70.19 35.58 0.21
N HIS A 37 -71.31 35.86 0.89
CA HIS A 37 -72.07 37.10 0.69
C HIS A 37 -73.02 37.38 1.87
N VAL A 38 -72.54 37.96 2.97
CA VAL A 38 -73.38 38.71 3.94
C VAL A 38 -72.50 39.77 4.61
N GLU A 39 -73.03 40.99 4.77
CA GLU A 39 -72.42 42.10 5.50
C GLU A 39 -72.08 41.70 6.95
N GLU A 40 -70.97 42.23 7.45
CA GLU A 40 -70.29 41.85 8.68
C GLU A 40 -71.12 42.14 9.95
N ASP A 41 -71.69 41.10 10.57
CA ASP A 41 -72.16 41.17 11.96
C ASP A 41 -70.95 40.97 12.91
N GLU A 42 -70.32 42.07 13.32
CA GLU A 42 -69.16 42.09 14.26
C GLU A 42 -69.44 41.29 15.55
N GLU A 43 -70.69 41.21 16.00
CA GLU A 43 -71.09 40.48 17.22
C GLU A 43 -70.90 38.95 17.11
N GLU A 44 -71.07 38.35 15.93
CA GLU A 44 -70.88 36.90 15.75
C GLU A 44 -69.39 36.53 15.70
N LEU A 45 -68.57 37.39 15.09
CA LEU A 45 -67.14 37.21 15.04
C LEU A 45 -66.53 37.35 16.45
N ASP A 46 -66.98 38.33 17.23
CA ASP A 46 -66.54 38.53 18.62
C ASP A 46 -66.96 37.37 19.52
N LYS A 47 -68.18 36.82 19.33
CA LYS A 47 -68.65 35.64 20.07
C LYS A 47 -67.84 34.39 19.72
N PHE A 48 -67.48 34.21 18.45
CA PHE A 48 -66.64 33.10 18.00
C PHE A 48 -65.20 33.22 18.53
N ILE A 49 -64.63 34.43 18.53
CA ILE A 49 -63.31 34.73 19.09
C ILE A 49 -63.32 34.48 20.60
N LEU A 50 -64.38 34.86 21.32
CA LEU A 50 -64.54 34.59 22.75
C LEU A 50 -64.60 33.08 23.05
N GLU A 51 -65.35 32.30 22.26
CA GLU A 51 -65.41 30.84 22.42
C GLU A 51 -64.06 30.16 22.15
N MET A 52 -63.31 30.62 21.14
CA MET A 52 -61.95 30.13 20.88
C MET A 52 -60.99 30.50 22.02
N LEU A 53 -61.09 31.71 22.56
CA LEU A 53 -60.28 32.16 23.70
C LEU A 53 -60.62 31.39 24.98
N ILE A 54 -61.88 31.02 25.23
CA ILE A 54 -62.28 30.16 26.35
C ILE A 54 -61.72 28.74 26.19
N MET A 55 -61.70 28.20 24.96
CA MET A 55 -61.12 26.87 24.70
C MET A 55 -59.59 26.82 24.82
N ILE A 56 -58.90 27.93 24.55
CA ILE A 56 -57.43 28.03 24.60
C ILE A 56 -56.96 28.55 25.98
N SER A 57 -57.80 29.28 26.72
CA SER A 57 -57.49 29.81 28.04
C SER A 57 -57.28 28.68 29.05
N PRO A 58 -56.10 28.58 29.70
CA PRO A 58 -55.86 27.59 30.75
C PRO A 58 -56.56 27.93 32.08
N SER A 59 -57.48 28.90 32.11
CA SER A 59 -58.07 29.45 33.34
C SER A 59 -59.08 28.53 34.04
N HIS A 60 -59.49 27.40 33.43
CA HIS A 60 -60.35 26.40 34.08
C HIS A 60 -59.59 25.25 34.78
N LEU A 61 -58.26 25.25 34.74
CA LEU A 61 -57.45 24.41 35.62
C LEU A 61 -56.91 25.33 36.71
N GLY A 62 -57.52 25.26 37.89
CA GLY A 62 -57.17 26.09 39.05
C GLY A 62 -55.66 26.26 39.19
N PHE A 63 -55.24 27.51 39.44
CA PHE A 63 -53.84 27.90 39.61
C PHE A 63 -53.08 26.84 40.40
N ARG A 64 -52.07 26.21 39.78
CA ARG A 64 -51.12 25.38 40.52
C ARG A 64 -50.31 26.30 41.41
N VAL A 65 -50.68 26.37 42.70
CA VAL A 65 -49.84 26.96 43.72
C VAL A 65 -48.50 26.21 43.68
N LEU A 66 -47.43 26.94 43.36
CA LEU A 66 -46.08 26.42 43.45
C LEU A 66 -45.75 26.26 44.94
N ASP A 67 -45.76 25.03 45.43
CA ASP A 67 -45.24 24.71 46.76
C ASP A 67 -43.73 24.98 46.76
N ILE A 68 -43.32 26.12 47.30
CA ILE A 68 -41.92 26.56 47.37
C ILE A 68 -41.08 25.56 48.20
N TRP A 69 -41.74 24.78 49.06
CA TRP A 69 -41.14 23.67 49.83
C TRP A 69 -42.01 22.42 49.73
N PRO A 70 -41.75 21.51 48.76
CA PRO A 70 -42.43 20.24 48.74
C PRO A 70 -41.99 19.40 49.95
N PRO A 71 -42.91 18.72 50.67
CA PRO A 71 -42.51 17.79 51.72
C PRO A 71 -41.58 16.74 51.08
N LYS A 72 -40.49 16.38 51.76
CA LYS A 72 -39.53 15.36 51.29
C LYS A 72 -40.31 14.12 50.88
N ARG A 73 -40.51 13.95 49.56
CA ARG A 73 -41.13 12.76 48.99
C ARG A 73 -40.25 11.61 49.44
N ALA A 74 -40.81 10.69 50.23
CA ALA A 74 -40.11 9.48 50.58
C ALA A 74 -39.64 8.86 49.26
N GLU A 75 -38.33 8.84 49.04
CA GLU A 75 -37.75 8.21 47.87
C GLU A 75 -38.15 6.74 47.95
N SER A 76 -39.20 6.36 47.22
CA SER A 76 -39.50 4.96 47.01
C SER A 76 -38.23 4.41 46.35
N LYS A 77 -37.44 3.63 47.10
CA LYS A 77 -36.28 2.93 46.56
C LYS A 77 -36.75 2.25 45.28
N LYS A 78 -36.36 2.79 44.11
CA LYS A 78 -36.66 2.14 42.83
C LYS A 78 -36.09 0.74 42.99
N LYS A 79 -36.97 -0.28 43.09
CA LYS A 79 -36.52 -1.67 43.07
C LYS A 79 -35.71 -1.79 41.79
N GLU A 80 -34.41 -2.00 41.91
CA GLU A 80 -33.54 -2.26 40.77
C GLU A 80 -34.18 -3.43 40.01
N GLN A 81 -34.74 -3.13 38.84
CA GLN A 81 -35.28 -4.17 37.99
C GLN A 81 -34.07 -4.96 37.49
N VAL A 82 -33.85 -6.13 38.08
CA VAL A 82 -32.82 -7.04 37.61
C VAL A 82 -33.18 -7.45 36.19
N VAL A 83 -32.45 -6.90 35.22
CA VAL A 83 -32.62 -7.24 33.81
C VAL A 83 -32.19 -8.69 33.63
N LYS A 84 -33.15 -9.59 33.38
CA LYS A 84 -32.86 -10.99 33.06
C LYS A 84 -32.15 -11.04 31.70
N MET A 85 -30.87 -11.41 31.72
CA MET A 85 -30.10 -11.57 30.49
C MET A 85 -30.59 -12.79 29.71
N ALA A 86 -30.75 -12.64 28.40
CA ALA A 86 -31.05 -13.77 27.52
C ALA A 86 -29.89 -14.78 27.50
N PRO A 87 -30.17 -16.09 27.29
CA PRO A 87 -29.11 -17.08 27.15
C PRO A 87 -28.19 -16.78 25.96
N PRO A 88 -26.93 -17.24 26.00
CA PRO A 88 -25.96 -17.00 24.93
C PRO A 88 -26.42 -17.66 23.62
N ARG A 89 -26.11 -17.03 22.50
CA ARG A 89 -26.51 -17.49 21.16
C ARG A 89 -26.00 -18.90 20.85
N THR A 90 -24.86 -19.30 21.43
CA THR A 90 -24.26 -20.64 21.30
C THR A 90 -25.23 -21.79 21.60
N GLN A 91 -26.18 -21.62 22.52
CA GLN A 91 -27.15 -22.67 22.86
C GLN A 91 -28.18 -22.93 21.75
N LYS A 92 -28.36 -21.97 20.84
CA LYS A 92 -29.32 -22.05 19.71
C LYS A 92 -28.65 -22.39 18.38
N MET A 93 -27.33 -22.61 18.38
CA MET A 93 -26.54 -22.82 17.17
C MET A 93 -26.60 -24.27 16.71
N ASN A 94 -26.84 -24.48 15.42
CA ASN A 94 -26.80 -25.82 14.84
C ASN A 94 -25.35 -26.23 14.54
N PRO A 95 -24.91 -27.48 14.82
CA PRO A 95 -23.53 -27.91 14.55
C PRO A 95 -23.12 -27.85 13.07
N SER A 96 -24.07 -28.02 12.14
CA SER A 96 -23.83 -28.04 10.68
C SER A 96 -23.96 -26.67 10.00
N GLN A 97 -24.18 -25.60 10.77
CA GLN A 97 -24.37 -24.26 10.21
C GLN A 97 -23.07 -23.72 9.58
N ASP A 98 -23.21 -22.83 8.60
CA ASP A 98 -22.05 -22.16 8.00
C ASP A 98 -21.42 -21.15 8.97
N TRP A 99 -20.16 -21.40 9.32
CA TRP A 99 -19.40 -20.56 10.24
C TRP A 99 -19.13 -19.17 9.67
N ALA A 100 -18.93 -19.04 8.35
CA ALA A 100 -18.63 -17.77 7.69
C ALA A 100 -19.73 -16.72 7.93
N ASN A 101 -21.00 -17.16 7.99
CA ASN A 101 -22.14 -16.28 8.25
C ASN A 101 -22.20 -15.78 9.71
N ILE A 102 -21.60 -16.50 10.65
CA ILE A 102 -21.57 -16.15 12.07
C ILE A 102 -20.44 -15.17 12.36
N TRP A 103 -19.32 -15.36 11.68
CA TRP A 103 -18.10 -14.60 11.87
C TRP A 103 -17.54 -14.09 10.53
N PRO A 104 -18.23 -13.14 9.87
CA PRO A 104 -17.89 -12.72 8.51
C PRO A 104 -16.61 -11.87 8.42
N ALA A 105 -16.29 -11.09 9.45
CA ALA A 105 -15.20 -10.12 9.45
C ALA A 105 -14.37 -10.18 10.74
N GLN A 106 -13.24 -9.47 10.74
CA GLN A 106 -12.40 -9.33 11.94
C GLN A 106 -13.19 -8.69 13.08
N ARG A 107 -13.19 -9.37 14.24
CA ARG A 107 -13.86 -8.90 15.46
C ARG A 107 -13.14 -9.43 16.68
N THR A 108 -13.25 -8.70 17.79
CA THR A 108 -12.78 -9.18 19.10
C THR A 108 -13.52 -10.46 19.50
N PHE A 109 -12.82 -11.34 20.23
CA PHE A 109 -13.39 -12.60 20.65
C PHE A 109 -14.65 -12.37 21.50
N HIS A 110 -15.78 -12.95 21.09
CA HIS A 110 -17.05 -12.79 21.79
C HIS A 110 -17.54 -14.15 22.32
N PRO A 111 -17.51 -14.38 23.65
CA PRO A 111 -17.74 -15.71 24.23
C PRO A 111 -19.17 -16.24 24.03
N ALA A 112 -20.15 -15.35 23.85
CA ALA A 112 -21.55 -15.71 23.62
C ALA A 112 -21.87 -16.12 22.17
N VAL A 113 -20.94 -15.92 21.23
CA VAL A 113 -21.09 -16.30 19.81
C VAL A 113 -20.26 -17.53 19.46
N VAL A 114 -19.06 -17.67 20.03
CA VAL A 114 -18.18 -18.80 19.69
C VAL A 114 -18.65 -20.07 20.42
N PRO A 115 -19.10 -21.13 19.72
CA PRO A 115 -19.66 -22.34 20.32
C PRO A 115 -18.61 -23.32 20.85
N LEU A 116 -17.34 -22.89 20.95
CA LEU A 116 -16.23 -23.71 21.43
C LEU A 116 -15.98 -23.47 22.93
N PRO A 117 -15.71 -24.52 23.73
CA PRO A 117 -15.36 -24.38 25.15
C PRO A 117 -13.86 -24.06 25.31
N VAL A 118 -13.45 -22.89 24.81
CA VAL A 118 -12.05 -22.44 24.88
C VAL A 118 -11.71 -21.96 26.29
N ARG A 119 -10.57 -22.38 26.81
CA ARG A 119 -10.02 -21.92 28.10
C ARG A 119 -8.59 -21.45 27.89
N GLN A 120 -8.20 -20.36 28.56
CA GLN A 120 -6.86 -19.82 28.41
C GLN A 120 -6.47 -19.01 29.64
N GLY A 121 -5.21 -19.13 30.06
CA GLY A 121 -4.66 -18.40 31.20
C GLY A 121 -4.06 -19.34 32.24
N ARG A 122 -3.03 -18.87 32.94
CA ARG A 122 -2.36 -19.66 33.97
C ARG A 122 -3.16 -19.62 35.27
N ASN A 123 -3.49 -20.80 35.79
CA ASN A 123 -4.08 -20.97 37.13
C ASN A 123 -3.18 -21.89 37.95
N LYS A 124 -2.85 -21.52 39.19
CA LYS A 124 -1.92 -22.29 40.06
C LYS A 124 -2.59 -23.50 40.71
N HIS A 125 -3.89 -23.44 40.94
CA HIS A 125 -4.62 -24.40 41.79
C HIS A 125 -5.78 -25.09 41.05
N GLY A 126 -5.81 -25.04 39.71
CA GLY A 126 -6.94 -25.59 38.96
C GLY A 126 -6.87 -25.37 37.45
N PRO A 127 -7.97 -25.65 36.73
CA PRO A 127 -8.01 -25.50 35.29
C PRO A 127 -7.90 -24.03 34.87
N PRO A 128 -7.46 -23.76 33.62
CA PRO A 128 -7.48 -22.42 33.06
C PRO A 128 -8.89 -21.79 33.10
N PRO A 129 -8.97 -20.46 33.25
CA PRO A 129 -10.25 -19.78 33.31
C PRO A 129 -11.02 -19.97 32.00
N ASP A 130 -12.34 -20.01 32.12
CA ASP A 130 -13.27 -20.22 31.01
C ASP A 130 -13.28 -19.01 30.05
N LYS A 131 -13.98 -19.11 28.92
CA LYS A 131 -14.05 -18.04 27.92
C LYS A 131 -14.83 -16.80 28.36
N TYR A 132 -15.74 -16.93 29.32
CA TYR A 132 -16.54 -15.80 29.80
C TYR A 132 -15.69 -14.87 30.67
N ALA A 133 -15.71 -13.58 30.35
CA ALA A 133 -14.93 -12.54 31.02
C ALA A 133 -13.39 -12.77 31.03
N ASN A 134 -12.87 -13.51 30.04
CA ASN A 134 -11.43 -13.78 29.94
C ASN A 134 -10.71 -12.74 29.07
N ALA A 135 -9.92 -11.88 29.71
CA ALA A 135 -9.17 -10.83 29.03
C ALA A 135 -8.06 -11.36 28.12
N GLU A 136 -7.47 -12.53 28.41
CA GLU A 136 -6.41 -13.10 27.57
C GLU A 136 -6.93 -13.49 26.19
N LEU A 137 -8.15 -14.02 26.11
CA LEU A 137 -8.81 -14.34 24.84
C LEU A 137 -9.21 -13.08 24.05
N MET A 138 -9.40 -11.93 24.72
CA MET A 138 -9.72 -10.67 24.05
C MET A 138 -8.48 -10.01 23.42
N LYS A 139 -7.28 -10.25 23.97
CA LYS A 139 -6.02 -9.69 23.46
C LYS A 139 -5.57 -10.34 22.15
N ILE A 140 -5.91 -11.61 21.92
CA ILE A 140 -5.44 -12.35 20.75
C ILE A 140 -6.14 -11.83 19.47
N PRO A 141 -5.39 -11.46 18.43
CA PRO A 141 -5.96 -11.26 17.10
C PRO A 141 -6.41 -12.62 16.55
N ASN A 142 -7.71 -12.90 16.64
CA ASN A 142 -8.26 -14.19 16.21
C ASN A 142 -8.43 -14.26 14.69
N PHE A 143 -8.32 -15.49 14.16
CA PHE A 143 -8.50 -15.80 12.74
C PHE A 143 -9.83 -16.51 12.47
N LEU A 144 -10.84 -16.31 13.34
CA LEU A 144 -12.12 -17.01 13.24
C LEU A 144 -12.92 -16.62 11.98
N HIS A 145 -12.64 -15.48 11.35
CA HIS A 145 -13.20 -15.09 10.06
C HIS A 145 -12.47 -15.71 8.86
N LEU A 146 -11.20 -16.10 9.04
CA LEU A 146 -10.33 -16.66 8.00
C LEU A 146 -10.24 -18.19 8.13
N THR A 147 -11.39 -18.84 8.25
CA THR A 147 -11.45 -20.31 8.23
C THR A 147 -11.27 -20.85 6.81
N PRO A 148 -10.70 -22.06 6.60
CA PRO A 148 -10.48 -22.60 5.25
C PRO A 148 -11.73 -22.63 4.35
N PRO A 149 -12.94 -22.97 4.84
CA PRO A 149 -14.16 -22.89 4.03
C PRO A 149 -14.51 -21.46 3.63
N ALA A 150 -14.30 -20.47 4.50
CA ALA A 150 -14.53 -19.06 4.20
C ALA A 150 -13.53 -18.55 3.14
N ILE A 151 -12.25 -18.92 3.27
CA ILE A 151 -11.21 -18.55 2.30
C ILE A 151 -11.54 -19.10 0.92
N LYS A 152 -11.97 -20.37 0.80
CA LYS A 152 -12.36 -20.94 -0.50
C LYS A 152 -13.49 -20.15 -1.15
N LYS A 153 -14.55 -19.82 -0.40
CA LYS A 153 -15.66 -18.99 -0.90
C LYS A 153 -15.21 -17.59 -1.31
N HIS A 154 -14.34 -16.96 -0.51
CA HIS A 154 -13.80 -15.64 -0.82
C HIS A 154 -12.94 -15.68 -2.09
N CYS A 155 -12.03 -16.65 -2.21
CA CYS A 155 -11.20 -16.82 -3.41
C CYS A 155 -12.04 -17.12 -4.65
N GLU A 156 -13.09 -17.95 -4.55
CA GLU A 156 -14.03 -18.20 -5.65
C GLU A 156 -14.72 -16.91 -6.12
N ALA A 157 -15.17 -16.07 -5.19
CA ALA A 157 -15.76 -14.77 -5.54
C ALA A 157 -14.73 -13.78 -6.11
N LEU A 158 -13.46 -13.86 -5.68
CA LEU A 158 -12.40 -12.97 -6.15
C LEU A 158 -11.81 -13.37 -7.52
N LYS A 159 -11.96 -14.63 -7.93
CA LYS A 159 -11.44 -15.13 -9.22
C LYS A 159 -11.91 -14.32 -10.43
N GLN A 160 -13.11 -13.74 -10.38
CA GLN A 160 -13.63 -12.91 -11.47
C GLN A 160 -12.82 -11.62 -11.72
N PHE A 161 -12.03 -11.18 -10.74
CA PHE A 161 -11.18 -9.99 -10.85
C PHE A 161 -9.74 -10.33 -11.26
N CYS A 162 -9.37 -11.61 -11.24
CA CYS A 162 -8.03 -12.06 -11.63
C CYS A 162 -7.95 -12.25 -13.14
N THR A 163 -6.80 -11.90 -13.71
CA THR A 163 -6.45 -12.21 -15.10
C THR A 163 -5.48 -13.39 -15.11
N PRO A 164 -5.57 -14.31 -16.10
CA PRO A 164 -4.58 -15.36 -16.25
C PRO A 164 -3.21 -14.76 -16.59
N TRP A 165 -2.15 -15.35 -16.06
CA TRP A 165 -0.77 -15.01 -16.44
C TRP A 165 -0.51 -15.47 -17.89
N PRO A 166 0.19 -14.69 -18.71
CA PRO A 166 0.54 -15.09 -20.08
C PRO A 166 1.42 -16.35 -20.10
N SER A 167 0.99 -17.39 -20.84
CA SER A 167 1.69 -18.68 -20.96
C SER A 167 3.03 -18.60 -21.70
N GLU A 168 3.27 -17.52 -22.46
CA GLU A 168 4.54 -17.30 -23.16
C GLU A 168 5.66 -16.84 -22.22
N LEU A 169 5.34 -16.38 -21.00
CA LEU A 169 6.29 -15.85 -20.02
C LEU A 169 6.43 -16.79 -18.81
N GLU A 170 6.69 -18.07 -19.06
CA GLU A 170 6.93 -19.06 -17.98
C GLU A 170 8.38 -19.07 -17.51
N THR A 171 9.34 -18.71 -18.37
CA THR A 171 10.78 -18.68 -18.03
C THR A 171 11.29 -17.26 -17.80
N GLU A 172 12.25 -17.12 -16.89
CA GLU A 172 12.92 -15.83 -16.63
C GLU A 172 13.65 -15.31 -17.88
N GLU A 173 14.20 -16.20 -18.71
CA GLU A 173 14.89 -15.82 -19.95
C GLU A 173 13.94 -15.15 -20.95
N ASP A 174 12.70 -15.65 -21.09
CA ASP A 174 11.72 -15.07 -22.00
C ASP A 174 11.19 -13.72 -21.47
N MET A 175 11.06 -13.59 -20.14
CA MET A 175 10.76 -12.31 -19.49
C MET A 175 11.84 -11.27 -19.77
N GLU A 176 13.12 -11.62 -19.64
CA GLU A 176 14.23 -10.70 -19.88
C GLU A 176 14.34 -10.27 -21.36
N LYS A 177 14.03 -11.17 -22.30
CA LYS A 177 14.04 -10.87 -23.75
C LYS A 177 12.94 -9.87 -24.14
N HIS A 178 11.73 -10.06 -23.63
CA HIS A 178 10.58 -9.22 -23.98
C HIS A 178 10.48 -7.95 -23.12
N PHE A 179 10.90 -8.02 -21.86
CA PHE A 179 10.80 -6.96 -20.86
C PHE A 179 12.16 -6.74 -20.18
N PRO A 180 13.10 -6.02 -20.84
CA PRO A 180 14.46 -5.83 -20.34
C PRO A 180 14.56 -4.87 -19.14
N PHE A 181 13.49 -4.16 -18.81
CA PHE A 181 13.44 -3.19 -17.72
C PHE A 181 12.72 -3.76 -16.50
N GLU A 182 13.40 -3.73 -15.36
CA GLU A 182 12.78 -4.03 -14.07
C GLU A 182 12.57 -2.75 -13.28
N ILE A 183 11.34 -2.52 -12.81
CA ILE A 183 10.99 -1.38 -11.98
C ILE A 183 10.67 -1.90 -10.58
N VAL A 184 11.52 -1.55 -9.62
CA VAL A 184 11.33 -1.91 -8.22
C VAL A 184 10.74 -0.72 -7.48
N ALA A 185 9.54 -0.91 -6.95
CA ALA A 185 8.86 0.05 -6.09
C ALA A 185 8.39 -0.65 -4.81
N SER A 186 8.43 0.04 -3.68
CA SER A 186 7.98 -0.46 -2.39
C SER A 186 6.72 0.30 -1.91
N ASP A 187 5.82 -0.45 -1.26
CA ASP A 187 4.63 0.08 -0.60
C ASP A 187 4.59 -0.43 0.85
N TYR A 188 4.27 0.46 1.78
CA TYR A 188 4.32 0.19 3.22
C TYR A 188 2.93 0.34 3.84
N CYS A 189 2.50 -0.68 4.58
CA CYS A 189 1.20 -0.69 5.25
C CYS A 189 1.41 -0.65 6.77
N HIS A 190 1.12 0.52 7.38
CA HIS A 190 1.22 0.74 8.82
C HIS A 190 -0.15 0.75 9.48
N SER A 191 -0.22 0.45 10.80
CA SER A 191 -1.44 0.61 11.61
C SER A 191 -1.71 2.05 12.08
N SER A 192 -0.93 3.01 11.57
CA SER A 192 -1.03 4.44 11.88
C SER A 192 -2.26 5.08 11.21
N PRO A 193 -2.85 6.16 11.77
CA PRO A 193 -3.88 6.94 11.09
C PRO A 193 -3.36 7.60 9.79
N SER A 194 -2.05 7.78 9.64
CA SER A 194 -1.44 8.27 8.41
C SER A 194 -1.09 7.12 7.47
N ILE A 195 -1.57 7.21 6.22
CA ILE A 195 -1.21 6.30 5.13
C ILE A 195 0.11 6.67 4.44
N ARG A 196 0.70 7.83 4.76
CA ARG A 196 1.85 8.37 4.04
C ARG A 196 3.15 7.80 4.59
N ASP A 197 3.96 7.23 3.70
CA ASP A 197 5.34 6.82 4.00
C ASP A 197 6.30 7.47 2.98
N PRO A 198 7.29 8.26 3.42
CA PRO A 198 8.26 8.90 2.52
C PRO A 198 9.09 7.90 1.72
N LEU A 199 9.29 6.67 2.19
CA LEU A 199 10.08 5.65 1.49
C LEU A 199 9.38 5.10 0.26
N SER A 200 8.04 5.16 0.23
CA SER A 200 7.24 4.69 -0.92
C SER A 200 7.49 5.48 -2.20
N ARG A 201 8.11 6.67 -2.15
CA ARG A 201 8.41 7.46 -3.35
C ARG A 201 9.59 6.94 -4.16
N ILE A 202 10.45 6.13 -3.53
CA ILE A 202 11.73 5.69 -4.12
C ILE A 202 11.44 4.66 -5.21
N ILE A 203 12.06 4.86 -6.38
CA ILE A 203 12.01 3.92 -7.49
C ILE A 203 13.42 3.55 -7.90
N SER A 204 13.62 2.25 -8.12
CA SER A 204 14.84 1.72 -8.71
C SER A 204 14.52 1.10 -10.06
N LEU A 205 15.14 1.60 -11.11
CA LEU A 205 15.08 1.04 -12.45
C LEU A 205 16.34 0.22 -12.69
N LYS A 206 16.20 -1.04 -13.10
CA LYS A 206 17.30 -1.92 -13.47
C LYS A 206 17.20 -2.34 -14.93
N VAL A 207 18.35 -2.38 -15.60
CA VAL A 207 18.48 -2.86 -16.98
C VAL A 207 19.85 -3.51 -17.17
N LYS A 208 19.90 -4.61 -17.94
CA LYS A 208 21.19 -5.21 -18.34
C LYS A 208 21.79 -4.42 -19.51
N LEU A 209 23.10 -4.18 -19.49
CA LEU A 209 23.75 -3.48 -20.61
C LEU A 209 23.65 -4.25 -21.93
N LYS A 210 23.71 -5.58 -21.89
CA LYS A 210 23.54 -6.42 -23.10
C LYS A 210 22.24 -6.20 -23.84
N ASN A 211 21.18 -5.79 -23.13
CA ASN A 211 19.88 -5.55 -23.72
C ASN A 211 19.76 -4.14 -24.34
N LEU A 212 20.73 -3.27 -24.06
CA LEU A 212 20.87 -1.99 -24.72
C LEU A 212 21.78 -2.20 -25.93
N GLU A 213 21.25 -2.03 -27.14
CA GLU A 213 21.99 -2.17 -28.40
C GLU A 213 23.03 -1.04 -28.56
N LEU A 214 24.10 -1.05 -27.75
CA LEU A 214 25.14 -0.03 -27.73
C LEU A 214 26.37 -0.48 -28.54
N ASP A 215 26.93 0.44 -29.32
CA ASP A 215 28.24 0.28 -29.96
C ASP A 215 29.38 0.27 -28.93
N GLU A 216 30.59 -0.15 -29.30
CA GLU A 216 31.74 -0.19 -28.39
C GLU A 216 32.06 1.18 -27.79
N HIS A 217 32.01 2.23 -28.61
CA HIS A 217 32.17 3.62 -28.18
C HIS A 217 31.06 4.04 -27.21
N ALA A 218 29.80 3.82 -27.59
CA ALA A 218 28.66 4.22 -26.77
C ALA A 218 28.65 3.47 -25.44
N LYS A 219 29.03 2.19 -25.42
CA LYS A 219 29.13 1.38 -24.21
C LYS A 219 30.22 1.89 -23.26
N ASP A 220 31.42 2.20 -23.77
CA ASP A 220 32.53 2.78 -23.01
C ASP A 220 32.14 4.15 -22.43
N LYS A 221 31.52 5.01 -23.24
CA LYS A 221 31.01 6.31 -22.77
C LYS A 221 29.89 6.17 -21.74
N PHE A 222 28.96 5.24 -21.97
CA PHE A 222 27.84 4.98 -21.06
C PHE A 222 28.33 4.50 -19.69
N LEU A 223 29.29 3.58 -19.65
CA LEU A 223 29.90 3.09 -18.40
C LEU A 223 30.56 4.22 -17.60
N ARG A 224 31.31 5.12 -18.28
CA ARG A 224 31.89 6.30 -17.62
C ARG A 224 30.86 7.28 -17.07
N LEU A 225 29.74 7.48 -17.77
CA LEU A 225 28.67 8.38 -17.32
C LEU A 225 27.89 7.80 -16.12
N VAL A 226 27.73 6.49 -16.08
CA VAL A 226 26.97 5.78 -15.04
C VAL A 226 27.77 5.59 -13.75
N GLY A 227 29.08 5.35 -13.86
CA GLY A 227 29.99 5.18 -12.73
C GLY A 227 29.54 4.06 -11.79
N ASP A 228 29.42 4.37 -10.51
CA ASP A 228 29.12 3.41 -9.42
C ASP A 228 27.76 2.70 -9.52
N ARG A 229 26.90 3.11 -10.45
CA ARG A 229 25.56 2.55 -10.64
C ARG A 229 25.54 1.27 -11.48
N TYR A 230 26.68 0.91 -12.09
CA TYR A 230 26.85 -0.32 -12.85
C TYR A 230 27.57 -1.38 -12.01
N ASP A 231 27.05 -2.62 -12.02
CA ASP A 231 27.71 -3.77 -11.41
C ASP A 231 28.34 -4.68 -12.49
N PRO A 232 29.69 -4.77 -12.58
CA PRO A 232 30.38 -5.60 -13.57
C PRO A 232 30.09 -7.10 -13.45
N LYS A 233 29.69 -7.59 -12.27
CA LYS A 233 29.45 -9.02 -12.06
C LYS A 233 28.12 -9.48 -12.60
N THR A 234 27.09 -8.64 -12.46
CA THR A 234 25.71 -8.98 -12.82
C THR A 234 25.25 -8.30 -14.11
N ASP A 235 26.05 -7.37 -14.63
CA ASP A 235 25.80 -6.59 -15.85
C ASP A 235 24.58 -5.65 -15.75
N TYR A 236 24.11 -5.39 -14.53
CA TYR A 236 22.98 -4.51 -14.26
C TYR A 236 23.42 -3.07 -14.02
N VAL A 237 22.71 -2.15 -14.66
CA VAL A 237 22.71 -0.72 -14.37
C VAL A 237 21.50 -0.43 -13.51
N THR A 238 21.73 0.08 -12.30
CA THR A 238 20.66 0.42 -11.35
C THR A 238 20.57 1.93 -11.15
N ILE A 239 19.46 2.53 -11.60
CA ILE A 239 19.18 3.95 -11.38
C ILE A 239 18.12 4.07 -10.29
N THR A 240 18.53 4.60 -9.14
CA THR A 240 17.63 4.92 -8.03
C THR A 240 17.25 6.40 -8.08
N THR A 241 15.96 6.68 -7.88
CA THR A 241 15.41 8.04 -7.90
C THR A 241 14.52 8.25 -6.68
N ASP A 242 14.78 9.33 -5.93
CA ASP A 242 14.09 9.68 -4.69
C ASP A 242 13.81 11.19 -4.55
N SER A 243 14.14 11.97 -5.58
CA SER A 243 14.16 13.43 -5.55
C SER A 243 12.76 14.05 -5.55
N CYS A 244 11.81 13.45 -6.26
CA CYS A 244 10.44 13.98 -6.37
C CYS A 244 9.52 13.41 -5.27
N PRO A 245 8.51 14.18 -4.83
CA PRO A 245 7.55 13.70 -3.82
C PRO A 245 6.67 12.54 -4.29
N LEU A 246 6.27 12.53 -5.58
CA LEU A 246 5.37 11.52 -6.12
C LEU A 246 6.15 10.38 -6.78
N LYS A 247 5.73 9.13 -6.52
CA LYS A 247 6.26 7.92 -7.16
C LYS A 247 6.24 8.04 -8.69
N LYS A 248 5.13 8.52 -9.27
CA LYS A 248 5.02 8.74 -10.73
C LYS A 248 6.11 9.68 -11.29
N GLN A 249 6.44 10.75 -10.57
CA GLN A 249 7.46 11.70 -11.03
C GLN A 249 8.86 11.07 -11.00
N ASN A 250 9.18 10.30 -9.96
CA ASN A 250 10.43 9.55 -9.91
C ASN A 250 10.51 8.49 -11.02
N TYR A 251 9.38 7.88 -11.37
CA TYR A 251 9.30 6.92 -12.49
C TYR A 251 9.65 7.58 -13.82
N ASP A 252 8.97 8.69 -14.12
CA ASP A 252 9.19 9.47 -15.34
C ASP A 252 10.63 10.02 -15.38
N TYR A 253 11.17 10.42 -14.23
CA TYR A 253 12.55 10.89 -14.11
C TYR A 253 13.59 9.78 -14.32
N ALA A 254 13.36 8.57 -13.79
CA ALA A 254 14.25 7.43 -14.02
C ALA A 254 14.33 7.07 -15.52
N HIS A 255 13.19 7.09 -16.21
CA HIS A 255 13.13 6.91 -17.67
C HIS A 255 13.84 8.02 -18.43
N TYR A 256 13.64 9.27 -18.01
CA TYR A 256 14.35 10.42 -18.58
C TYR A 256 15.87 10.26 -18.44
N LEU A 257 16.37 9.85 -17.27
CA LEU A 257 17.79 9.66 -17.03
C LEU A 257 18.40 8.60 -17.94
N ILE A 258 17.75 7.44 -18.09
CA ILE A 258 18.23 6.40 -19.00
C ILE A 258 18.22 6.88 -20.44
N THR A 259 17.15 7.54 -20.85
CA THR A 259 17.01 8.08 -22.21
C THR A 259 18.11 9.11 -22.50
N ALA A 260 18.37 10.02 -21.56
CA ALA A 260 19.44 11.01 -21.67
C ALA A 260 20.82 10.35 -21.72
N LEU A 261 21.10 9.37 -20.85
CA LEU A 261 22.36 8.63 -20.85
C LEU A 261 22.58 7.90 -22.17
N LEU A 262 21.55 7.26 -22.73
CA LEU A 262 21.63 6.62 -24.03
C LEU A 262 21.97 7.64 -25.11
N PHE A 263 21.18 8.71 -25.27
CA PHE A 263 21.44 9.69 -26.33
C PHE A 263 22.80 10.40 -26.19
N GLU A 264 23.23 10.71 -24.97
CA GLU A 264 24.55 11.30 -24.74
C GLU A 264 25.69 10.30 -25.00
N SER A 265 25.47 9.01 -24.76
CA SER A 265 26.46 7.97 -25.06
C SER A 265 26.71 7.80 -26.56
N TRP A 266 25.69 8.01 -27.40
CA TRP A 266 25.81 7.92 -28.86
C TRP A 266 26.46 9.15 -29.52
N LYS A 267 26.46 10.30 -28.85
CA LYS A 267 27.10 11.51 -29.38
C LYS A 267 28.62 11.40 -29.21
N CYS A 268 29.37 11.72 -30.25
CA CYS A 268 30.83 11.86 -30.17
C CYS A 268 31.19 13.35 -30.16
N GLU A 269 31.76 13.82 -29.05
CA GLU A 269 32.22 15.19 -28.91
C GLU A 269 33.70 15.33 -29.30
N ASP A 270 34.14 16.54 -29.68
CA ASP A 270 35.52 16.75 -30.15
C ASP A 270 36.59 16.48 -29.09
N TRP A 271 36.27 16.67 -27.82
CA TRP A 271 37.20 16.41 -26.71
C TRP A 271 37.44 14.91 -26.49
N GLU A 272 36.58 14.02 -26.99
CA GLU A 272 36.77 12.57 -26.87
C GLU A 272 37.97 12.08 -27.69
N LYS A 273 38.37 12.85 -28.72
CA LYS A 273 39.59 12.59 -29.51
C LYS A 273 40.87 12.85 -28.70
N GLN A 274 40.77 13.57 -27.59
CA GLN A 274 41.90 13.88 -26.70
C GLN A 274 42.07 12.84 -25.58
N LYS A 275 41.32 11.72 -25.64
CA LYS A 275 41.39 10.63 -24.67
C LYS A 275 42.81 10.11 -24.57
N SER A 276 43.34 10.09 -23.35
CA SER A 276 44.70 9.63 -23.11
C SER A 276 44.75 8.10 -23.04
N ASN A 277 45.94 7.56 -23.20
CA ASN A 277 46.22 6.13 -23.03
C ASN A 277 45.87 5.61 -21.62
N GLU A 278 45.86 6.47 -20.60
CA GLU A 278 45.52 6.09 -19.22
C GLU A 278 44.01 5.93 -19.02
N ASP A 279 43.20 6.61 -19.85
CA ASP A 279 41.73 6.60 -19.75
C ASP A 279 41.09 5.41 -20.48
N MET A 280 41.88 4.62 -21.21
CA MET A 280 41.41 3.46 -21.97
C MET A 280 41.16 2.27 -21.03
N GLU A 281 39.92 1.75 -21.05
CA GLU A 281 39.52 0.61 -20.21
C GLU A 281 40.12 -0.72 -20.67
N LYS A 282 40.31 -0.85 -21.98
CA LYS A 282 40.96 -2.00 -22.60
C LYS A 282 42.36 -1.65 -23.04
N TYR A 283 43.26 -2.59 -22.87
CA TYR A 283 44.59 -2.48 -23.43
C TYR A 283 44.54 -2.77 -24.93
N ILE A 284 44.82 -1.76 -25.75
CA ILE A 284 44.97 -1.92 -27.21
C ILE A 284 46.46 -1.98 -27.51
N PHE A 285 46.99 -3.12 -27.99
CA PHE A 285 48.42 -3.30 -28.18
C PHE A 285 49.04 -2.30 -29.18
N SER A 286 48.32 -2.00 -30.27
CA SER A 286 48.85 -1.21 -31.40
C SER A 286 49.18 0.24 -31.08
N GLU A 287 48.55 0.83 -30.07
CA GLU A 287 48.70 2.25 -29.70
C GLU A 287 49.68 2.45 -28.53
N ARG A 288 50.32 1.37 -28.09
CA ARG A 288 51.14 1.34 -26.88
C ARG A 288 52.62 1.28 -27.20
N GLN A 289 53.40 1.78 -26.25
CA GLN A 289 54.86 1.79 -26.33
C GLN A 289 55.46 0.39 -26.46
N ILE A 290 54.79 -0.66 -25.98
CA ILE A 290 55.26 -2.04 -26.16
C ILE A 290 55.35 -2.40 -27.65
N SER A 291 54.37 -1.98 -28.46
CA SER A 291 54.41 -2.23 -29.91
C SER A 291 55.59 -1.50 -30.57
N GLU A 292 55.90 -0.29 -30.12
CA GLU A 292 57.06 0.49 -30.59
C GLU A 292 58.37 -0.17 -30.19
N ASN A 293 58.48 -0.65 -28.94
CA ASN A 293 59.65 -1.36 -28.45
C ASN A 293 59.92 -2.64 -29.25
N VAL A 294 58.88 -3.39 -29.62
CA VAL A 294 59.01 -4.58 -30.47
C VAL A 294 59.52 -4.21 -31.86
N LYS A 295 58.97 -3.15 -32.48
CA LYS A 295 59.45 -2.64 -33.78
C LYS A 295 60.92 -2.24 -33.71
N GLN A 296 61.30 -1.43 -32.71
CA GLN A 296 62.68 -1.01 -32.48
C GLN A 296 63.64 -2.18 -32.25
N PHE A 297 63.19 -3.23 -31.54
CA PHE A 297 64.01 -4.42 -31.29
C PHE A 297 64.32 -5.19 -32.58
N PHE A 298 63.35 -5.36 -33.48
CA PHE A 298 63.59 -6.05 -34.76
C PHE A 298 64.40 -5.20 -35.74
N GLU A 299 64.17 -3.88 -35.76
CA GLU A 299 64.98 -2.92 -36.52
C GLU A 299 66.46 -2.98 -36.09
N TYR A 300 66.74 -2.95 -34.78
CA TYR A 300 68.11 -3.02 -34.26
C TYR A 300 68.84 -4.32 -34.64
N ASN A 301 68.10 -5.43 -34.73
CA ASN A 301 68.66 -6.74 -35.03
C ASN A 301 68.69 -7.06 -36.54
N ASN A 302 68.26 -6.14 -37.42
CA ASN A 302 68.13 -6.34 -38.87
C ASN A 302 67.34 -7.63 -39.24
N LYS A 303 66.30 -7.96 -38.47
CA LYS A 303 65.44 -9.13 -38.72
C LYS A 303 64.06 -8.70 -39.18
N GLU A 304 63.47 -9.46 -40.12
CA GLU A 304 62.08 -9.26 -40.51
C GLU A 304 61.14 -9.55 -39.34
N MET A 305 60.11 -8.72 -39.19
CA MET A 305 59.14 -8.81 -38.10
C MET A 305 58.26 -10.05 -38.28
N PRO A 306 58.28 -11.02 -37.34
CA PRO A 306 57.37 -12.16 -37.39
C PRO A 306 55.94 -11.74 -37.04
N ASP A 307 54.99 -12.66 -37.24
CA ASP A 307 53.59 -12.44 -36.89
C ASP A 307 53.42 -12.09 -35.40
N THR A 308 52.91 -10.90 -35.13
CA THR A 308 52.74 -10.35 -33.78
C THR A 308 51.34 -10.54 -33.22
N THR A 309 50.41 -11.12 -33.97
CA THR A 309 49.02 -11.27 -33.53
C THR A 309 48.87 -12.08 -32.24
N GLU A 310 49.57 -13.20 -32.11
CA GLU A 310 49.56 -14.03 -30.90
C GLU A 310 50.15 -13.32 -29.68
N PHE A 311 51.22 -12.54 -29.90
CA PHE A 311 51.85 -11.76 -28.85
C PHE A 311 50.95 -10.61 -28.40
N ALA A 312 50.35 -9.89 -29.34
CA ALA A 312 49.38 -8.84 -29.06
C ALA A 312 48.21 -9.39 -28.22
N ALA A 313 47.56 -10.47 -28.68
CA ALA A 313 46.45 -11.08 -27.96
C ALA A 313 46.84 -11.54 -26.54
N ALA A 314 48.04 -12.11 -26.36
CA ALA A 314 48.53 -12.51 -25.05
C ALA A 314 48.81 -11.30 -24.14
N THR A 315 49.35 -10.20 -24.69
CA THR A 315 49.57 -8.95 -23.94
C THR A 315 48.26 -8.31 -23.51
N GLU A 316 47.29 -8.19 -24.42
CA GLU A 316 45.98 -7.59 -24.16
C GLU A 316 45.24 -8.38 -23.08
N ASN A 317 45.21 -9.71 -23.22
CA ASN A 317 44.61 -10.59 -22.22
C ASN A 317 45.29 -10.47 -20.83
N TRP A 318 46.62 -10.33 -20.80
CA TRP A 318 47.34 -10.15 -19.54
C TRP A 318 47.01 -8.83 -18.85
N TYR A 319 46.96 -7.72 -19.58
CA TYR A 319 46.63 -6.41 -19.02
C TYR A 319 45.14 -6.28 -18.63
N ASP A 320 44.23 -6.84 -19.42
CA ASP A 320 42.78 -6.72 -19.18
C ASP A 320 42.28 -7.64 -18.06
N ASN A 321 42.74 -8.91 -18.02
CA ASN A 321 42.27 -9.91 -17.05
C ASN A 321 43.19 -10.03 -15.82
N GLY A 322 44.28 -9.27 -15.77
CA GLY A 322 45.21 -9.18 -14.66
C GLY A 322 46.19 -10.35 -14.53
N ASP A 323 46.93 -10.35 -13.42
CA ASP A 323 48.02 -11.28 -13.12
C ASP A 323 47.51 -12.66 -12.69
N SER A 324 47.21 -13.52 -13.66
CA SER A 324 47.02 -14.96 -13.45
C SER A 324 48.27 -15.73 -13.86
N SER A 325 48.59 -16.83 -13.16
CA SER A 325 49.71 -17.71 -13.53
C SER A 325 49.60 -18.21 -14.97
N LYS A 326 48.36 -18.48 -15.43
CA LYS A 326 48.08 -18.86 -16.82
C LYS A 326 48.41 -17.74 -17.80
N ASN A 327 47.95 -16.52 -17.52
CA ASN A 327 48.19 -15.35 -18.38
C ASN A 327 49.70 -15.07 -18.54
N ILE A 328 50.46 -15.22 -17.46
CA ILE A 328 51.93 -15.03 -17.46
C ILE A 328 52.61 -16.13 -18.28
N GLU A 329 52.19 -17.39 -18.15
CA GLU A 329 52.72 -18.50 -18.95
C GLU A 329 52.41 -18.33 -20.43
N ASP A 330 51.21 -17.87 -20.77
CA ASP A 330 50.78 -17.65 -22.14
C ASP A 330 51.55 -16.48 -22.78
N TYR A 331 51.74 -15.38 -22.03
CA TYR A 331 52.63 -14.30 -22.42
C TYR A 331 54.09 -14.76 -22.60
N LYS A 332 54.60 -15.61 -21.70
CA LYS A 332 55.95 -16.21 -21.83
C LYS A 332 56.06 -17.06 -23.10
N LYS A 333 55.06 -17.89 -23.41
CA LYS A 333 55.08 -18.71 -24.64
C LYS A 333 55.05 -17.84 -25.89
N ALA A 334 54.20 -16.81 -25.92
CA ALA A 334 54.09 -15.89 -27.04
C ALA A 334 55.38 -15.08 -27.26
N THR A 335 56.02 -14.60 -26.19
CA THR A 335 57.32 -13.91 -26.27
C THR A 335 58.45 -14.81 -26.75
N LEU A 336 58.53 -16.05 -26.25
CA LEU A 336 59.54 -17.01 -26.70
C LEU A 336 59.39 -17.35 -28.19
N LYS A 337 58.15 -17.52 -28.65
CA LYS A 337 57.82 -17.74 -30.06
C LYS A 337 58.22 -16.54 -30.92
N LEU A 338 57.89 -15.33 -30.48
CA LEU A 338 58.25 -14.08 -31.17
C LEU A 338 59.77 -13.90 -31.29
N LEU A 339 60.53 -14.29 -30.26
CA LEU A 339 61.99 -14.20 -30.25
C LEU A 339 62.70 -15.41 -30.89
N SER A 340 61.96 -16.43 -31.37
CA SER A 340 62.50 -17.69 -31.89
C SER A 340 63.41 -18.42 -30.91
N LEU A 341 63.07 -18.39 -29.61
CA LEU A 341 63.81 -19.07 -28.55
C LEU A 341 63.16 -20.43 -28.23
N PRO A 342 63.95 -21.46 -27.86
CA PRO A 342 63.41 -22.77 -27.49
C PRO A 342 62.55 -22.68 -26.22
N VAL A 343 61.38 -23.31 -26.26
CA VAL A 343 60.48 -23.46 -25.11
C VAL A 343 61.01 -24.60 -24.24
N TYR A 344 61.48 -24.27 -23.03
CA TYR A 344 61.86 -25.24 -21.99
C TYR A 344 60.74 -25.45 -20.98
#